data_AF-A0A8T2CW45-F1
#
_entry.id   AF-A0A8T2CW45-F1
#
_cell.length_a   1.000
_cell.length_b   1.000
_cell.length_c   1.000
_cell.angle_alpha   90.00
_cell.angle_beta   90.00
_cell.angle_gamma   90.00
#
_symmetry.space_group_name_H-M   'P 1'
#
loop_
_entity.id
_entity.type
_entity.pdbx_description
1 polymer ?
#
loop_
_entity_poly.entity_id
_entity_poly.type
_entity_poly.pdbx_seq_one_letter_code
_entity_poly.pdbx_strand_id
1 'polypeptide(L)'
;MKRKDDEKERSCSKSSKLDPITLDLKMARVTRLPSVHLGGTLKRKERDYEEEDEKDTTNPSKLGLDSLPLDLKMAILTRMPAKFLMKLRCVSKMWSSIIRSRGFIDSYYATSSRQSRFIVGFSNGVFGTPEERLTFFFSFSHDEGQESSSLLPTFEMAVPTYSFSNHTRFLASFHGILAVLAGTKWLLCNPSTEQVLMFPANIAFVCYDPIDDQYKALAFDNKIWEDPIAHLKHKVLTLGGGQAWRHIKGTPLPYRASESNVCINGFLYYAASLTKTDDTVMVCFDVRSEKLSFINAPKVVAQWGRESVFIEYKGKLASIVRDPYGRANSFDLWILEDVEKHEWSKQTCVFPSSLWDDIDEYRGIRFPGTNKAGEIIIAPKNLSCKVQPFYIFYYNVETQNLRRVRLLGIGDSEEFRRSYGFGKIADDSLVMIAHQHVESVGFLKDPIILT
;
A
#
# COMPACT_ATOMS: atom_id res chain seq x y z
N MET A 1 61.49 8.10 33.30
CA MET A 1 62.50 8.97 32.65
C MET A 1 61.75 10.11 31.97
N LYS A 2 61.94 11.35 32.48
CA LYS A 2 61.66 12.69 31.89
C LYS A 2 60.20 12.99 31.40
N ARG A 3 59.50 13.93 32.06
CA ARG A 3 59.33 15.38 31.71
C ARG A 3 58.33 15.57 30.53
N LYS A 4 57.45 16.57 30.43
CA LYS A 4 56.95 17.73 31.21
C LYS A 4 55.99 18.46 30.22
N ASP A 5 55.17 19.41 30.70
CA ASP A 5 54.68 20.59 29.93
C ASP A 5 53.48 20.31 28.95
N ASP A 6 52.37 21.06 28.82
CA ASP A 6 51.90 22.43 29.17
C ASP A 6 50.33 22.47 29.25
N GLU A 7 49.65 23.21 30.15
CA GLU A 7 49.18 24.63 30.04
C GLU A 7 48.60 25.04 28.65
N LYS A 8 47.48 25.75 28.44
CA LYS A 8 46.78 26.79 29.21
C LYS A 8 45.43 27.16 28.55
N GLU A 9 44.45 27.53 29.39
CA GLU A 9 43.46 28.63 29.29
C GLU A 9 42.80 29.07 27.94
N ARG A 10 41.46 29.11 27.92
CA ARG A 10 40.69 30.36 28.15
C ARG A 10 39.17 30.14 28.18
N SER A 11 38.57 30.65 29.25
CA SER A 11 37.16 30.91 29.46
C SER A 11 36.59 31.96 28.49
N CYS A 12 35.33 31.81 28.08
CA CYS A 12 34.37 32.93 28.15
C CYS A 12 32.92 32.46 27.95
N SER A 13 32.10 32.66 28.97
CA SER A 13 30.65 32.67 28.93
C SER A 13 30.12 33.75 27.99
N LYS A 14 29.23 33.41 27.07
CA LYS A 14 28.16 34.32 26.61
C LYS A 14 26.90 33.52 26.32
N SER A 15 25.84 33.83 27.07
CA SER A 15 24.48 33.50 26.70
C SER A 15 24.13 34.20 25.39
N SER A 16 23.62 33.45 24.41
CA SER A 16 22.79 34.03 23.37
C SER A 16 21.52 33.20 23.26
N LYS A 17 20.41 33.82 23.68
CA LYS A 17 19.06 33.42 23.30
C LYS A 17 19.03 33.27 21.78
N LEU A 18 18.62 32.11 21.29
CA LEU A 18 18.22 31.90 19.90
C LEU A 18 16.74 31.54 19.93
N ASP A 19 15.96 32.39 19.28
CA ASP A 19 14.51 32.35 19.17
C ASP A 19 14.02 31.04 18.52
N PRO A 20 12.77 30.62 18.81
CA PRO A 20 12.20 29.41 18.24
C PRO A 20 12.07 29.53 16.72
N ILE A 21 12.70 28.59 16.01
CA ILE A 21 12.56 28.43 14.56
C ILE A 21 11.11 28.00 14.27
N THR A 22 10.32 28.91 13.70
CA THR A 22 9.03 28.62 13.07
C THR A 22 9.21 27.60 11.94
N LEU A 23 8.69 26.39 12.13
CA LEU A 23 8.58 25.38 11.08
C LEU A 23 7.43 25.75 10.13
N ASP A 24 7.81 26.26 8.97
CA ASP A 24 6.94 26.55 7.84
C ASP A 24 6.50 25.23 7.17
N LEU A 25 5.23 24.84 7.35
CA LEU A 25 4.60 23.68 6.71
C LEU A 25 4.40 23.96 5.21
N LYS A 26 5.42 23.72 4.40
CA LYS A 26 5.27 23.73 2.93
C LYS A 26 4.82 22.36 2.42
N MET A 27 3.70 22.35 1.71
CA MET A 27 3.29 21.24 0.84
C MET A 27 4.45 20.89 -0.12
N ALA A 28 4.89 19.63 -0.10
CA ALA A 28 5.82 19.13 -1.10
C ALA A 28 5.08 19.01 -2.44
N ARG A 29 5.57 19.71 -3.48
CA ARG A 29 5.09 19.56 -4.85
C ARG A 29 5.52 18.21 -5.41
N VAL A 30 4.58 17.49 -5.99
CA VAL A 30 4.81 16.29 -6.80
C VAL A 30 5.67 16.66 -8.02
N THR A 31 6.84 16.05 -8.14
CA THR A 31 7.71 16.20 -9.31
C THR A 31 7.10 15.41 -10.48
N ARG A 32 6.68 16.09 -11.55
CA ARG A 32 6.31 15.44 -12.82
C ARG A 32 7.57 15.00 -13.54
N LEU A 33 7.71 13.70 -13.81
CA LEU A 33 8.66 13.18 -14.81
C LEU A 33 8.05 13.30 -16.23
N PRO A 34 8.87 13.50 -17.27
CA PRO A 34 8.40 13.75 -18.63
C PRO A 34 7.81 12.48 -19.26
N SER A 35 6.67 12.64 -19.95
CA SER A 35 6.09 11.61 -20.82
C SER A 35 6.95 11.44 -22.07
N VAL A 36 7.40 10.22 -22.35
CA VAL A 36 8.05 9.87 -23.62
C VAL A 36 6.99 9.89 -24.73
N HIS A 37 7.09 10.86 -25.65
CA HIS A 37 6.33 10.89 -26.89
C HIS A 37 7.05 10.05 -27.95
N LEU A 38 6.41 8.97 -28.41
CA LEU A 38 6.76 8.37 -29.70
C LEU A 38 6.17 9.25 -30.81
N GLY A 39 7.00 10.12 -31.38
CA GLY A 39 6.66 11.00 -32.49
C GLY A 39 6.59 10.25 -33.81
N GLY A 40 5.38 10.18 -34.39
CA GLY A 40 5.15 9.92 -35.81
C GLY A 40 4.56 11.17 -36.46
N THR A 41 5.33 11.82 -37.32
CA THR A 41 4.97 13.08 -37.97
C THR A 41 3.94 12.86 -39.09
N LEU A 42 2.68 13.19 -38.84
CA LEU A 42 1.66 13.33 -39.90
C LEU A 42 1.50 14.82 -40.23
N LYS A 43 2.04 15.24 -41.38
CA LYS A 43 1.84 16.58 -41.95
C LYS A 43 0.36 16.78 -42.31
N ARG A 44 -0.31 17.73 -41.67
CA ARG A 44 -1.65 18.19 -42.06
C ARG A 44 -1.51 19.41 -42.97
N LYS A 45 -1.98 19.27 -44.21
CA LYS A 45 -2.12 20.34 -45.21
C LYS A 45 -3.26 21.27 -44.77
N GLU A 46 -2.99 22.56 -44.65
CA GLU A 46 -4.02 23.60 -44.57
C GLU A 46 -4.74 23.69 -45.92
N ARG A 47 -6.07 23.78 -45.87
CA ARG A 47 -6.93 24.18 -46.98
C ARG A 47 -7.81 25.30 -46.46
N ASP A 48 -7.63 26.48 -47.03
CA ASP A 48 -8.50 27.62 -46.87
C ASP A 48 -9.86 27.30 -47.49
N TYR A 49 -10.94 27.66 -46.79
CA TYR A 49 -12.28 27.71 -47.34
C TYR A 49 -12.86 29.08 -46.97
N GLU A 50 -13.24 29.80 -48.02
CA GLU A 50 -13.89 31.12 -47.99
C GLU A 50 -15.30 31.02 -47.39
N GLU A 51 -15.71 32.10 -46.72
CA GLU A 51 -17.06 32.31 -46.18
C GLU A 51 -18.07 32.52 -47.31
N GLU A 52 -19.16 31.75 -47.30
CA GLU A 52 -20.42 32.17 -47.92
C GLU A 52 -21.57 32.04 -46.90
N ASP A 53 -22.23 33.18 -46.70
CA ASP A 53 -23.45 33.36 -45.91
C ASP A 53 -24.63 32.59 -46.52
N GLU A 54 -25.28 31.73 -45.73
CA GLU A 54 -26.69 31.42 -45.96
C GLU A 54 -27.44 31.20 -44.64
N LYS A 55 -28.39 32.08 -44.38
CA LYS A 55 -29.36 31.99 -43.28
C LYS A 55 -30.34 30.86 -43.58
N ASP A 56 -30.35 29.83 -42.73
CA ASP A 56 -31.61 29.15 -42.45
C ASP A 56 -31.69 28.62 -41.00
N THR A 57 -32.93 28.55 -40.57
CA THR A 57 -33.46 28.72 -39.23
C THR A 57 -33.71 27.37 -38.56
N THR A 58 -32.83 26.97 -37.63
CA THR A 58 -33.26 26.28 -36.39
C THR A 58 -32.09 26.28 -35.41
N ASN A 59 -32.19 27.03 -34.32
CA ASN A 59 -31.23 26.93 -33.21
C ASN A 59 -31.33 25.53 -32.56
N PRO A 60 -30.33 24.65 -32.63
CA PRO A 60 -30.22 23.51 -31.72
C PRO A 60 -29.39 23.92 -30.49
N SER A 61 -29.46 25.19 -30.06
CA SER A 61 -28.69 25.67 -28.93
C SER A 61 -29.38 25.27 -27.62
N LYS A 62 -28.71 24.37 -26.89
CA LYS A 62 -28.94 23.93 -25.49
C LYS A 62 -29.90 22.77 -25.24
N LEU A 63 -29.65 21.61 -25.83
CA LEU A 63 -29.75 20.36 -25.06
C LEU A 63 -28.37 20.08 -24.43
N GLY A 64 -27.94 20.98 -23.55
CA GLY A 64 -26.69 20.82 -22.82
C GLY A 64 -26.79 19.68 -21.82
N LEU A 65 -25.67 19.07 -21.45
CA LEU A 65 -25.58 18.05 -20.38
C LEU A 65 -26.30 18.50 -19.09
N ASP A 66 -26.45 19.81 -18.88
CA ASP A 66 -27.18 20.41 -17.75
C ASP A 66 -28.67 20.01 -17.70
N SER A 67 -29.30 19.74 -18.85
CA SER A 67 -30.69 19.29 -18.96
C SER A 67 -30.92 17.83 -18.61
N LEU A 68 -29.84 17.04 -18.51
CA LEU A 68 -29.92 15.61 -18.22
C LEU A 68 -30.34 15.38 -16.74
N PRO A 69 -31.24 14.43 -16.46
CA PRO A 69 -31.52 13.97 -15.10
C PRO A 69 -30.26 13.60 -14.30
N LEU A 70 -30.28 13.81 -12.97
CA LEU A 70 -29.12 13.63 -12.10
C LEU A 70 -28.59 12.18 -12.09
N ASP A 71 -29.49 11.21 -12.11
CA ASP A 71 -29.23 9.78 -12.24
C ASP A 71 -28.46 9.44 -13.50
N LEU A 72 -28.87 9.97 -14.66
CA LEU A 72 -28.17 9.74 -15.92
C LEU A 72 -26.80 10.43 -15.93
N LYS A 73 -26.67 11.62 -15.33
CA LYS A 73 -25.36 12.28 -15.12
C LYS A 73 -24.44 11.41 -14.26
N MET A 74 -24.93 10.89 -13.13
CA MET A 74 -24.16 9.99 -12.27
C MET A 74 -23.74 8.73 -13.04
N ALA A 75 -24.66 8.09 -13.76
CA ALA A 75 -24.37 6.89 -14.56
C ALA A 75 -23.26 7.13 -15.60
N ILE A 76 -23.30 8.27 -16.30
CA ILE A 76 -22.25 8.66 -17.26
C ILE A 76 -20.91 8.85 -16.53
N LEU A 77 -20.89 9.63 -15.46
CA LEU A 77 -19.66 9.93 -14.72
C LEU A 77 -19.06 8.69 -14.06
N THR A 78 -19.87 7.73 -13.57
CA THR A 78 -19.35 6.49 -12.93
C THR A 78 -18.56 5.60 -13.87
N ARG A 79 -18.73 5.76 -15.19
CA ARG A 79 -18.00 5.01 -16.22
C ARG A 79 -16.71 5.71 -16.66
N MET A 80 -16.44 6.91 -16.15
CA MET A 80 -15.26 7.67 -16.53
C MET A 80 -14.05 7.31 -15.65
N PRO A 81 -12.82 7.39 -16.20
CA PRO A 81 -11.61 7.23 -15.40
C PRO A 81 -11.53 8.27 -14.28
N ALA A 82 -11.08 7.86 -13.10
CA ALA A 82 -11.03 8.74 -11.93
C ALA A 82 -10.21 10.02 -12.17
N LYS A 83 -9.07 9.91 -12.85
CA LYS A 83 -8.22 11.06 -13.22
C LYS A 83 -8.97 12.09 -14.09
N PHE A 84 -9.91 11.65 -14.93
CA PHE A 84 -10.74 12.55 -15.71
C PHE A 84 -11.81 13.23 -14.84
N LEU A 85 -12.43 12.47 -13.92
CA LEU A 85 -13.36 13.03 -12.93
C LEU A 85 -12.70 14.13 -12.09
N MET A 86 -11.43 13.95 -11.70
CA MET A 86 -10.69 14.98 -10.96
C MET A 86 -10.55 16.28 -11.75
N LYS A 87 -10.35 16.20 -13.07
CA LYS A 87 -10.33 17.38 -13.96
C LYS A 87 -11.72 18.01 -14.10
N LEU A 88 -12.78 17.20 -14.22
CA LEU A 88 -14.16 17.69 -14.33
C LEU A 88 -14.60 18.51 -13.11
N ARG A 89 -14.12 18.16 -11.91
CA ARG A 89 -14.38 18.93 -10.69
C ARG A 89 -13.89 20.38 -10.78
N CYS A 90 -12.84 20.65 -11.56
CA CYS A 90 -12.24 21.98 -11.66
C CYS A 90 -12.97 22.89 -12.65
N VAL A 91 -13.79 22.34 -13.55
CA VAL A 91 -14.40 23.11 -14.66
C VAL A 91 -15.87 23.45 -14.45
N SER A 92 -16.55 22.81 -13.48
CA SER A 92 -17.96 23.12 -13.15
C SER A 92 -18.28 22.89 -11.69
N LYS A 93 -19.02 23.83 -11.09
CA LYS A 93 -19.57 23.68 -9.73
C LYS A 93 -20.55 22.51 -9.62
N MET A 94 -21.31 22.23 -10.70
CA MET A 94 -22.25 21.12 -10.72
C MET A 94 -21.51 19.78 -10.69
N TRP A 95 -20.52 19.57 -11.58
CA TRP A 95 -19.68 18.37 -11.58
C TRP A 95 -18.92 18.20 -10.27
N SER A 96 -18.35 19.29 -9.78
CA SER A 96 -17.70 19.39 -8.47
C SER A 96 -18.59 18.89 -7.33
N SER A 97 -19.88 19.25 -7.33
CA SER A 97 -20.87 18.85 -6.33
C SER A 97 -21.25 17.38 -6.45
N ILE A 98 -21.53 16.91 -7.67
CA ILE A 98 -21.91 15.51 -7.93
C ILE A 98 -20.77 14.58 -7.51
N ILE A 99 -19.54 14.84 -7.96
CA ILE A 99 -18.39 13.97 -7.73
C ILE A 99 -17.99 13.93 -6.24
N ARG A 100 -18.26 14.99 -5.47
CA ARG A 100 -18.01 15.02 -4.02
C ARG A 100 -19.15 14.40 -3.19
N SER A 101 -20.30 14.13 -3.79
CA SER A 101 -21.43 13.57 -3.06
C SER A 101 -21.14 12.13 -2.65
N ARG A 102 -21.61 11.73 -1.46
CA ARG A 102 -21.38 10.37 -0.95
C ARG A 102 -22.02 9.31 -1.86
N GLY A 103 -23.24 9.56 -2.33
CA GLY A 103 -23.91 8.65 -3.26
C GLY A 103 -23.13 8.41 -4.57
N PHE A 104 -22.45 9.42 -5.10
CA PHE A 104 -21.58 9.23 -6.27
C PHE A 104 -20.32 8.42 -5.93
N ILE A 105 -19.66 8.74 -4.81
CA ILE A 105 -18.45 8.02 -4.35
C ILE A 105 -18.78 6.53 -4.16
N ASP A 106 -19.88 6.22 -3.48
CA ASP A 106 -20.32 4.85 -3.21
C ASP A 106 -20.68 4.13 -4.52
N SER A 107 -21.39 4.79 -5.43
CA SER A 107 -21.75 4.24 -6.75
C SER A 107 -20.52 4.00 -7.63
N TYR A 108 -19.52 4.89 -7.57
CA TYR A 108 -18.25 4.73 -8.28
C TYR A 108 -17.48 3.54 -7.74
N TYR A 109 -17.34 3.45 -6.41
CA TYR A 109 -16.66 2.36 -5.74
C TYR A 109 -17.32 1.01 -6.04
N ALA A 110 -18.66 0.93 -5.96
CA ALA A 110 -19.42 -0.27 -6.28
C ALA A 110 -19.28 -0.71 -7.75
N THR A 111 -19.11 0.24 -8.67
CA THR A 111 -18.82 -0.07 -10.07
C THR A 111 -17.39 -0.59 -10.24
N SER A 112 -16.43 0.05 -9.58
CA SER A 112 -15.02 -0.31 -9.65
C SER A 112 -14.70 -1.66 -8.98
N SER A 113 -15.41 -2.01 -7.90
CA SER A 113 -15.19 -3.27 -7.16
C SER A 113 -15.50 -4.53 -7.99
N ARG A 114 -16.34 -4.37 -9.02
CA ARG A 114 -16.62 -5.42 -10.01
C ARG A 114 -15.37 -5.75 -10.82
N GLN A 115 -14.45 -4.81 -10.99
CA GLN A 115 -13.20 -5.06 -11.71
C GLN A 115 -12.15 -5.64 -10.76
N SER A 116 -11.47 -6.69 -11.19
CA SER A 116 -10.36 -7.28 -10.43
C SER A 116 -9.08 -6.54 -10.76
N ARG A 117 -8.49 -5.86 -9.77
CA ARG A 117 -7.20 -5.19 -9.94
C ARG A 117 -6.31 -5.40 -8.74
N PHE A 118 -5.01 -5.39 -8.97
CA PHE A 118 -3.99 -5.36 -7.93
C PHE A 118 -2.97 -4.27 -8.25
N ILE A 119 -2.26 -3.80 -7.22
CA ILE A 119 -1.22 -2.78 -7.38
C ILE A 119 0.13 -3.36 -6.99
N VAL A 120 1.12 -3.12 -7.83
CA VAL A 120 2.53 -3.41 -7.56
C VAL A 120 3.28 -2.11 -7.36
N GLY A 121 3.94 -1.99 -6.22
CA GLY A 121 4.84 -0.90 -5.86
C GLY A 121 6.29 -1.29 -6.08
N PHE A 122 7.06 -0.48 -6.81
CA PHE A 122 8.49 -0.63 -6.99
C PHE A 122 9.22 0.58 -6.41
N SER A 123 10.13 0.36 -5.46
CA SER A 123 10.95 1.44 -4.90
C SER A 123 12.31 1.51 -5.59
N ASN A 124 12.75 2.71 -6.00
CA ASN A 124 14.07 2.91 -6.60
C ASN A 124 15.15 3.16 -5.53
N GLY A 125 15.70 2.06 -5.02
CA GLY A 125 16.90 2.08 -4.21
C GLY A 125 16.79 2.57 -2.76
N VAL A 126 17.73 2.12 -1.96
CA VAL A 126 17.93 2.42 -0.53
C VAL A 126 19.13 3.35 -0.32
N PHE A 127 19.98 3.51 -1.34
CA PHE A 127 21.26 4.22 -1.26
C PHE A 127 21.36 5.52 -2.10
N GLY A 128 20.30 5.93 -2.82
CA GLY A 128 20.25 7.23 -3.53
C GLY A 128 20.11 8.44 -2.57
N THR A 129 20.18 9.68 -3.05
CA THR A 129 19.85 10.86 -2.20
C THR A 129 18.37 10.79 -1.78
N PRO A 130 18.00 11.17 -0.55
CA PRO A 130 16.62 11.05 -0.06
C PRO A 130 15.56 11.68 -0.96
N GLU A 131 15.91 12.75 -1.69
CA GLU A 131 15.00 13.49 -2.57
C GLU A 131 14.68 12.76 -3.88
N GLU A 132 15.49 11.79 -4.28
CA GLU A 132 15.32 11.02 -5.53
C GLU A 132 14.64 9.67 -5.32
N ARG A 133 14.43 9.28 -4.06
CA ARG A 133 13.83 8.00 -3.70
C ARG A 133 12.31 8.07 -3.78
N LEU A 134 11.76 7.31 -4.72
CA LEU A 134 10.35 7.17 -5.01
C LEU A 134 9.92 5.70 -4.93
N THR A 135 8.64 5.51 -4.60
CA THR A 135 7.92 4.28 -4.86
C THR A 135 6.91 4.54 -5.97
N PHE A 136 7.01 3.77 -7.04
CA PHE A 136 6.14 3.83 -8.22
C PHE A 136 5.08 2.75 -8.13
N PHE A 137 3.81 3.13 -8.28
CA PHE A 137 2.69 2.20 -8.25
C PHE A 137 2.17 1.95 -9.66
N PHE A 138 2.02 0.68 -10.00
CA PHE A 138 1.41 0.21 -11.24
C PHE A 138 0.22 -0.68 -10.91
N SER A 139 -0.92 -0.43 -11.54
CA SER A 139 -2.07 -1.31 -11.45
C SER A 139 -2.09 -2.30 -12.61
N PHE A 140 -2.68 -3.46 -12.34
CA PHE A 140 -2.90 -4.52 -13.31
C PHE A 140 -4.33 -5.01 -13.17
N SER A 141 -5.06 -5.09 -14.28
CA SER A 141 -6.44 -5.59 -14.30
C SER A 141 -6.45 -7.06 -14.71
N HIS A 142 -7.26 -7.87 -14.04
CA HIS A 142 -7.56 -9.23 -14.50
C HIS A 142 -8.80 -9.16 -15.39
N ASP A 143 -8.66 -9.50 -16.66
CA ASP A 143 -9.82 -9.74 -17.50
C ASP A 143 -10.43 -11.08 -17.08
N GLU A 144 -11.57 -11.02 -16.38
CA GLU A 144 -12.35 -12.18 -15.97
C GLU A 144 -12.80 -12.93 -17.24
N GLY A 145 -12.05 -13.96 -17.63
CA GLY A 145 -12.37 -14.81 -18.79
C GLY A 145 -11.18 -15.24 -19.64
N GLN A 146 -9.99 -14.67 -19.47
CA GLN A 146 -8.78 -15.18 -20.12
C GLN A 146 -7.72 -15.54 -19.08
N GLU A 147 -7.27 -16.80 -19.13
CA GLU A 147 -6.02 -17.24 -18.51
C GLU A 147 -4.83 -16.65 -19.28
N SER A 148 -4.80 -15.33 -19.43
CA SER A 148 -3.71 -14.63 -20.09
C SER A 148 -2.45 -14.80 -19.26
N SER A 149 -1.41 -15.30 -19.90
CA SER A 149 -0.08 -15.50 -19.29
C SER A 149 0.67 -14.18 -19.08
N SER A 150 0.07 -13.04 -19.46
CA SER A 150 0.67 -11.71 -19.37
C SER A 150 -0.37 -10.63 -19.04
N LEU A 151 0.08 -9.57 -18.37
CA LEU A 151 -0.74 -8.42 -17.97
C LEU A 151 -0.01 -7.11 -18.30
N LEU A 152 -0.77 -6.11 -18.77
CA LEU A 152 -0.25 -4.78 -19.06
C LEU A 152 -0.33 -3.87 -17.82
N PRO A 153 0.74 -3.12 -17.50
CA PRO A 153 0.74 -2.18 -16.40
C PRO A 153 0.02 -0.89 -16.79
N THR A 154 -0.70 -0.31 -15.84
CA THR A 154 -1.10 1.10 -15.88
C THR A 154 -0.36 1.85 -14.79
N PHE A 155 0.38 2.90 -15.16
CA PHE A 155 1.05 3.74 -14.17
C PHE A 155 0.02 4.58 -13.41
N GLU A 156 0.03 4.41 -12.09
CA GLU A 156 -0.94 5.09 -11.23
C GLU A 156 -0.37 6.38 -10.67
N MET A 157 0.66 6.27 -9.82
CA MET A 157 1.28 7.42 -9.17
C MET A 157 2.68 7.06 -8.64
N ALA A 158 3.42 8.07 -8.19
CA ALA A 158 4.66 7.92 -7.45
C ALA A 158 4.59 8.67 -6.12
N VAL A 159 5.18 8.10 -5.07
CA VAL A 159 5.28 8.74 -3.74
C VAL A 159 6.73 8.75 -3.25
N PRO A 160 7.16 9.74 -2.46
CA PRO A 160 8.46 9.72 -1.79
C PRO A 160 8.64 8.48 -0.92
N THR A 161 9.84 7.91 -0.89
CA THR A 161 10.20 6.83 0.04
C THR A 161 11.36 7.25 0.94
N TYR A 162 11.16 7.07 2.25
CA TYR A 162 12.02 7.66 3.28
C TYR A 162 12.96 6.66 3.97
N SER A 163 13.13 5.44 3.41
CA SER A 163 13.85 4.37 4.11
C SER A 163 15.32 4.20 3.72
N PHE A 164 16.15 3.91 4.72
CA PHE A 164 17.50 3.36 4.64
C PHE A 164 17.57 1.85 4.98
N SER A 165 16.43 1.19 5.23
CA SER A 165 16.39 -0.22 5.66
C SER A 165 15.70 -1.15 4.66
N ASN A 166 16.23 -2.37 4.59
CA ASN A 166 15.88 -3.43 3.64
C ASN A 166 14.82 -4.41 4.17
N HIS A 167 14.22 -4.13 5.32
CA HIS A 167 13.63 -5.22 6.12
C HIS A 167 12.11 -5.24 6.15
N THR A 168 11.42 -4.09 6.12
CA THR A 168 9.96 -4.10 6.24
C THR A 168 9.34 -2.98 5.42
N ARG A 169 8.60 -3.35 4.38
CA ARG A 169 7.70 -2.45 3.65
C ARG A 169 6.40 -3.15 3.38
N PHE A 170 5.34 -2.52 3.83
CA PHE A 170 3.97 -2.97 3.79
C PHE A 170 3.22 -2.15 2.74
N LEU A 171 2.40 -2.83 1.94
CA LEU A 171 1.47 -2.22 1.00
C LEU A 171 0.16 -2.98 1.09
N ALA A 172 -0.91 -2.30 1.49
CA ALA A 172 -2.26 -2.83 1.45
C ALA A 172 -3.21 -1.79 0.88
N SER A 173 -4.30 -2.26 0.28
CA SER A 173 -5.40 -1.38 -0.08
C SER A 173 -6.56 -1.57 0.88
N PHE A 174 -7.06 -0.46 1.40
CA PHE A 174 -8.24 -0.40 2.24
C PHE A 174 -9.24 0.54 1.57
N HIS A 175 -10.31 -0.03 1.01
CA HIS A 175 -11.41 0.72 0.39
C HIS A 175 -10.93 1.82 -0.61
N GLY A 176 -9.99 1.44 -1.47
CA GLY A 176 -9.41 2.31 -2.51
C GLY A 176 -8.35 3.30 -2.05
N ILE A 177 -7.96 3.27 -0.79
CA ILE A 177 -6.79 3.96 -0.28
C ILE A 177 -5.65 2.96 -0.10
N LEU A 178 -4.46 3.30 -0.54
CA LEU A 178 -3.24 2.53 -0.30
C LEU A 178 -2.59 2.97 1.00
N ALA A 179 -2.33 2.02 1.90
CA ALA A 179 -1.51 2.20 3.08
C ALA A 179 -0.10 1.68 2.78
N VAL A 180 0.90 2.55 2.90
CA VAL A 180 2.29 2.29 2.52
C VAL A 180 3.19 2.56 3.70
N LEU A 181 3.95 1.55 4.13
CA LEU A 181 5.03 1.75 5.10
C LEU A 181 6.34 2.03 4.35
N ALA A 182 6.73 3.30 4.29
CA ALA A 182 7.95 3.77 3.62
C ALA A 182 9.04 4.05 4.66
N GLY A 183 9.71 2.99 5.14
CA GLY A 183 10.68 3.09 6.23
C GLY A 183 9.95 3.08 7.57
N THR A 184 10.11 4.14 8.37
CA THR A 184 9.44 4.28 9.68
C THR A 184 8.17 5.13 9.63
N LYS A 185 7.79 5.61 8.45
CA LYS A 185 6.62 6.48 8.25
C LYS A 185 5.56 5.78 7.43
N TRP A 186 4.31 5.94 7.89
CA TRP A 186 3.14 5.54 7.13
C TRP A 186 2.72 6.65 6.19
N LEU A 187 2.35 6.27 4.97
CA LEU A 187 1.68 7.13 4.00
C LEU A 187 0.36 6.48 3.62
N LEU A 188 -0.69 7.29 3.52
CA LEU A 188 -1.92 6.92 2.83
C LEU A 188 -1.97 7.67 1.52
N CYS A 189 -2.22 6.97 0.43
CA CYS A 189 -2.42 7.61 -0.85
C CYS A 189 -3.65 7.07 -1.57
N ASN A 190 -4.32 7.95 -2.29
CA ASN A 190 -5.37 7.59 -3.23
C ASN A 190 -4.81 7.78 -4.65
N PRO A 191 -4.47 6.71 -5.38
CA PRO A 191 -3.96 6.85 -6.75
C PRO A 191 -4.98 7.45 -7.72
N SER A 192 -6.27 7.21 -7.50
CA SER A 192 -7.36 7.73 -8.32
C SER A 192 -7.56 9.24 -8.18
N THR A 193 -7.27 9.81 -7.01
CA THR A 193 -7.38 11.27 -6.76
C THR A 193 -6.02 11.97 -6.65
N GLU A 194 -4.91 11.23 -6.75
CA GLU A 194 -3.52 11.68 -6.58
C GLU A 194 -3.25 12.33 -5.21
N GLN A 195 -4.10 12.06 -4.21
CA GLN A 195 -3.90 12.57 -2.86
C GLN A 195 -2.92 11.70 -2.08
N VAL A 196 -2.08 12.36 -1.29
CA VAL A 196 -1.12 11.73 -0.39
C VAL A 196 -1.23 12.39 0.97
N LEU A 197 -1.31 11.56 1.99
CA LEU A 197 -1.32 11.93 3.39
C LEU A 197 -0.16 11.20 4.07
N MET A 198 0.71 11.96 4.73
CA MET A 198 1.85 11.41 5.47
C MET A 198 1.60 11.54 6.96
N PHE A 199 1.89 10.48 7.70
CA PHE A 199 1.76 10.49 9.15
C PHE A 199 3.01 11.00 9.87
N PRO A 200 2.82 11.55 11.10
CA PRO A 200 3.94 11.72 12.01
C PRO A 200 4.55 10.35 12.37
N ALA A 201 5.79 10.35 12.84
CA ALA A 201 6.45 9.14 13.30
C ALA A 201 5.69 8.49 14.47
N ASN A 202 5.85 7.17 14.65
CA ASN A 202 5.32 6.31 15.74
C ASN A 202 3.96 5.62 15.52
N ILE A 203 3.52 5.42 14.27
CA ILE A 203 2.36 4.56 13.97
C ILE A 203 2.84 3.12 13.79
N ALA A 204 2.21 2.18 14.49
CA ALA A 204 2.48 0.75 14.33
C ALA A 204 1.74 0.20 13.12
N PHE A 205 0.43 0.44 13.04
CA PHE A 205 -0.42 -0.13 12.00
C PHE A 205 -1.49 0.85 11.52
N VAL A 206 -1.93 0.66 10.28
CA VAL A 206 -3.13 1.32 9.73
C VAL A 206 -4.16 0.25 9.39
N CYS A 207 -5.41 0.53 9.72
CA CYS A 207 -6.53 -0.39 9.57
C CYS A 207 -7.79 0.35 9.15
N TYR A 208 -8.80 -0.39 8.71
CA TYR A 208 -10.03 0.15 8.17
C TYR A 208 -11.24 -0.60 8.73
N ASP A 209 -12.22 0.15 9.19
CA ASP A 209 -13.54 -0.33 9.57
C ASP A 209 -14.50 -0.18 8.38
N PRO A 210 -14.93 -1.29 7.75
CA PRO A 210 -15.84 -1.26 6.61
C PRO A 210 -17.29 -0.91 6.98
N ILE A 211 -17.65 -0.92 8.26
CA ILE A 211 -19.03 -0.66 8.70
C ILE A 211 -19.27 0.83 8.86
N ASP A 212 -18.42 1.50 9.66
CA ASP A 212 -18.52 2.95 9.85
C ASP A 212 -17.79 3.75 8.75
N ASP A 213 -17.11 3.05 7.83
CA ASP A 213 -16.30 3.60 6.75
C ASP A 213 -15.21 4.54 7.30
N GLN A 214 -14.42 4.00 8.22
CA GLN A 214 -13.41 4.75 8.96
C GLN A 214 -12.04 4.10 8.88
N TYR A 215 -11.04 4.91 8.54
CA TYR A 215 -9.65 4.52 8.68
C TYR A 215 -9.16 4.86 10.08
N LYS A 216 -8.44 3.94 10.72
CA LYS A 216 -7.83 4.17 12.02
C LYS A 216 -6.35 3.80 11.99
N ALA A 217 -5.55 4.58 12.71
CA ALA A 217 -4.15 4.28 12.96
C ALA A 217 -3.97 3.81 14.40
N LEU A 218 -3.24 2.71 14.59
CA LEU A 218 -2.87 2.15 15.88
C LEU A 218 -1.39 2.45 16.15
N ALA A 219 -1.11 2.97 17.34
CA ALA A 219 0.23 3.30 17.81
C ALA A 219 0.47 2.72 19.21
N PHE A 220 1.75 2.56 19.55
CA PHE A 220 2.18 2.10 20.86
C PHE A 220 2.97 3.20 21.58
N ASP A 221 2.76 3.33 22.89
CA ASP A 221 3.57 4.22 23.73
C ASP A 221 4.93 3.56 23.97
N ASN A 222 6.00 4.17 23.45
CA ASN A 222 7.29 3.52 23.24
C ASN A 222 8.16 3.38 24.53
N LYS A 223 7.55 3.32 25.72
CA LYS A 223 8.25 3.27 27.01
C LYS A 223 8.93 1.92 27.31
N ILE A 224 8.93 0.99 26.37
CA ILE A 224 9.50 -0.36 26.52
C ILE A 224 11.01 -0.30 26.86
N TRP A 225 11.71 0.74 26.42
CA TRP A 225 13.14 0.92 26.73
C TRP A 225 13.41 1.26 28.20
N GLU A 226 12.41 1.79 28.92
CA GLU A 226 12.53 2.16 30.34
C GLU A 226 12.13 0.99 31.26
N ASP A 227 11.22 0.11 30.82
CA ASP A 227 10.80 -1.08 31.56
C ASP A 227 10.40 -2.22 30.58
N PRO A 228 11.20 -3.29 30.47
CA PRO A 228 10.95 -4.43 29.58
C PRO A 228 9.68 -5.22 29.90
N ILE A 229 9.10 -5.03 31.09
CA ILE A 229 7.91 -5.74 31.60
C ILE A 229 6.67 -4.83 31.55
N ALA A 230 6.83 -3.55 31.21
CA ALA A 230 5.73 -2.59 31.18
C ALA A 230 4.64 -2.98 30.16
N HIS A 231 3.40 -2.68 30.55
CA HIS A 231 2.25 -2.84 29.67
C HIS A 231 2.38 -1.95 28.43
N LEU A 232 2.20 -2.56 27.26
CA LEU A 232 2.06 -1.83 26.01
C LEU A 232 0.80 -0.97 26.10
N LYS A 233 0.96 0.36 26.04
CA LYS A 233 -0.16 1.29 26.00
C LYS A 233 -0.49 1.61 24.55
N HIS A 234 -1.72 1.32 24.17
CA HIS A 234 -2.20 1.54 22.81
C HIS A 234 -2.83 2.92 22.70
N LYS A 235 -2.57 3.58 21.58
CA LYS A 235 -3.25 4.80 21.16
C LYS A 235 -3.86 4.60 19.79
N VAL A 236 -5.04 5.14 19.57
CA VAL A 236 -5.73 5.08 18.29
C VAL A 236 -6.10 6.47 17.81
N LEU A 237 -6.07 6.66 16.50
CA LEU A 237 -6.48 7.88 15.81
C LEU A 237 -7.43 7.51 14.69
N THR A 238 -8.64 8.08 14.70
CA THR A 238 -9.55 8.01 13.55
C THR A 238 -9.20 9.11 12.56
N LEU A 239 -9.00 8.73 11.30
CA LEU A 239 -8.59 9.64 10.24
C LEU A 239 -9.78 10.40 9.66
N GLY A 240 -9.57 11.67 9.34
CA GLY A 240 -10.56 12.50 8.64
C GLY A 240 -11.75 13.00 9.48
N GLY A 241 -11.80 12.67 10.77
CA GLY A 241 -12.84 13.13 11.70
C GLY A 241 -12.42 14.30 12.60
N GLY A 242 -11.19 14.82 12.43
CA GLY A 242 -10.64 15.86 13.32
C GLY A 242 -10.42 15.40 14.76
N GLN A 243 -10.42 14.09 15.01
CA GLN A 243 -10.20 13.53 16.33
C GLN A 243 -8.71 13.53 16.67
N ALA A 244 -8.38 13.74 17.94
CA ALA A 244 -7.02 13.58 18.45
C ALA A 244 -6.72 12.11 18.79
N TRP A 245 -5.43 11.81 19.01
CA TRP A 245 -5.00 10.54 19.58
C TRP A 245 -5.69 10.27 20.91
N ARG A 246 -6.27 9.08 21.06
CA ARG A 246 -6.88 8.62 22.31
C ARG A 246 -6.27 7.31 22.76
N HIS A 247 -6.20 7.12 24.07
CA HIS A 247 -5.75 5.86 24.65
C HIS A 247 -6.87 4.82 24.62
N ILE A 248 -6.50 3.59 24.25
CA ILE A 248 -7.39 2.44 24.39
C ILE A 248 -7.27 1.95 25.84
N LYS A 249 -8.42 1.69 26.47
CA LYS A 249 -8.48 1.18 27.84
C LYS A 249 -8.29 -0.33 27.86
N GLY A 250 -7.44 -0.81 28.77
CA GLY A 250 -7.30 -2.23 29.05
C GLY A 250 -6.37 -2.93 28.08
N THR A 251 -5.14 -3.16 28.52
CA THR A 251 -4.24 -4.16 27.94
C THR A 251 -4.12 -5.28 28.97
N PRO A 252 -4.71 -6.47 28.75
CA PRO A 252 -4.74 -7.50 29.78
C PRO A 252 -3.36 -8.10 30.06
N LEU A 253 -2.42 -8.00 29.10
CA LEU A 253 -1.11 -8.62 29.19
C LEU A 253 -0.01 -7.69 28.64
N PRO A 254 1.20 -7.68 29.24
CA PRO A 254 2.37 -7.06 28.65
C PRO A 254 2.95 -7.96 27.54
N TYR A 255 3.21 -7.37 26.37
CA TYR A 255 3.74 -8.08 25.21
C TYR A 255 4.51 -7.15 24.28
N ARG A 256 5.32 -7.73 23.39
CA ARG A 256 5.99 -7.05 22.29
C ARG A 256 5.30 -7.37 20.97
N ALA A 257 4.84 -6.35 20.26
CA ALA A 257 4.22 -6.53 18.96
C ALA A 257 5.27 -6.83 17.88
N SER A 258 4.96 -7.75 16.99
CA SER A 258 5.68 -7.98 15.74
C SER A 258 5.17 -7.04 14.65
N GLU A 259 5.97 -6.84 13.61
CA GLU A 259 5.60 -6.02 12.45
C GLU A 259 4.65 -6.76 11.48
N SER A 260 4.64 -8.10 11.52
CA SER A 260 3.74 -8.91 10.68
C SER A 260 2.29 -8.70 11.10
N ASN A 261 1.47 -8.20 10.17
CA ASN A 261 0.08 -7.88 10.41
C ASN A 261 -0.78 -8.06 9.15
N VAL A 262 -2.09 -8.21 9.35
CA VAL A 262 -3.11 -8.18 8.30
C VAL A 262 -4.40 -7.59 8.87
N CYS A 263 -5.10 -6.77 8.08
CA CYS A 263 -6.40 -6.22 8.46
C CYS A 263 -7.48 -6.83 7.56
N ILE A 264 -8.41 -7.58 8.15
CA ILE A 264 -9.44 -8.35 7.46
C ILE A 264 -10.80 -7.92 8.02
N ASN A 265 -11.69 -7.41 7.18
CA ASN A 265 -13.09 -7.11 7.53
C ASN A 265 -13.28 -6.32 8.84
N GLY A 266 -12.44 -5.31 9.10
CA GLY A 266 -12.54 -4.50 10.33
C GLY A 266 -11.80 -5.07 11.54
N PHE A 267 -11.01 -6.14 11.38
CA PHE A 267 -10.19 -6.72 12.43
C PHE A 267 -8.71 -6.71 12.01
N LEU A 268 -7.88 -6.08 12.84
CA LEU A 268 -6.43 -6.09 12.67
C LEU A 268 -5.83 -7.25 13.47
N TYR A 269 -5.14 -8.14 12.78
CA TYR A 269 -4.41 -9.27 13.35
C TYR A 269 -2.91 -9.02 13.25
N TYR A 270 -2.18 -9.26 14.34
CA TYR A 270 -0.73 -9.20 14.34
C TYR A 270 -0.15 -10.13 15.41
N ALA A 271 1.07 -10.61 15.17
CA ALA A 271 1.76 -11.46 16.14
C ALA A 271 2.33 -10.64 17.30
N ALA A 272 2.41 -11.26 18.47
CA ALA A 272 3.02 -10.69 19.65
C ALA A 272 3.70 -11.76 20.51
N SER A 273 4.80 -11.38 21.16
CA SER A 273 5.48 -12.20 22.17
C SER A 273 5.14 -11.68 23.57
N LEU A 274 4.59 -12.53 24.43
CA LEU A 274 4.29 -12.20 25.82
C LEU A 274 5.60 -12.01 26.59
N THR A 275 5.78 -10.87 27.27
CA THR A 275 7.07 -10.53 27.89
C THR A 275 7.41 -11.35 29.13
N LYS A 276 6.41 -12.04 29.73
CA LYS A 276 6.59 -12.83 30.96
C LYS A 276 6.93 -14.30 30.72
N THR A 277 6.46 -14.87 29.60
CA THR A 277 6.56 -16.31 29.34
C THR A 277 7.30 -16.63 28.03
N ASP A 278 7.62 -15.61 27.23
CA ASP A 278 8.11 -15.73 25.85
C ASP A 278 7.17 -16.54 24.93
N ASP A 279 5.95 -16.83 25.37
CA ASP A 279 4.93 -17.43 24.52
C ASP A 279 4.49 -16.44 23.44
N THR A 280 4.17 -16.98 22.28
CA THR A 280 3.74 -16.17 21.15
C THR A 280 2.25 -16.32 20.94
N VAL A 281 1.57 -15.20 20.78
CA VAL A 281 0.12 -15.10 20.62
C VAL A 281 -0.20 -14.23 19.42
N MET A 282 -1.41 -14.40 18.90
CA MET A 282 -1.96 -13.47 17.92
C MET A 282 -2.85 -12.46 18.63
N VAL A 283 -2.64 -11.18 18.38
CA VAL A 283 -3.50 -10.12 18.87
C VAL A 283 -4.53 -9.80 17.79
N CYS A 284 -5.81 -9.78 18.18
CA CYS A 284 -6.90 -9.30 17.35
C CYS A 284 -7.42 -7.98 17.91
N PHE A 285 -7.34 -6.93 17.11
CA PHE A 285 -7.88 -5.62 17.41
C PHE A 285 -9.13 -5.37 16.56
N ASP A 286 -10.29 -5.28 17.21
CA ASP A 286 -11.53 -4.84 16.57
C ASP A 286 -11.42 -3.33 16.32
N VAL A 287 -11.34 -2.95 15.05
CA VAL A 287 -11.12 -1.56 14.65
C VAL A 287 -12.29 -0.68 15.06
N ARG A 288 -13.52 -1.18 14.98
CA ARG A 288 -14.73 -0.43 15.29
C ARG A 288 -14.89 -0.23 16.79
N SER A 289 -14.89 -1.33 17.55
CA SER A 289 -15.10 -1.30 19.00
C SER A 289 -13.87 -0.90 19.80
N GLU A 290 -12.69 -0.85 19.15
CA GLU A 290 -11.39 -0.52 19.74
C GLU A 290 -10.99 -1.45 20.88
N LYS A 291 -11.37 -2.72 20.78
CA LYS A 291 -11.09 -3.75 21.77
C LYS A 291 -10.02 -4.72 21.29
N LEU A 292 -9.18 -5.13 22.22
CA LEU A 292 -8.12 -6.11 22.01
C LEU A 292 -8.57 -7.46 22.55
N SER A 293 -8.29 -8.52 21.80
CA SER A 293 -8.42 -9.92 22.21
C SER A 293 -7.17 -10.69 21.79
N PHE A 294 -6.97 -11.86 22.41
CA PHE A 294 -5.77 -12.67 22.22
C PHE A 294 -6.19 -14.06 21.77
N ILE A 295 -5.60 -14.49 20.67
CA ILE A 295 -5.87 -15.77 20.03
C ILE A 295 -4.63 -16.65 20.23
N ASN A 296 -4.87 -17.84 20.78
CA ASN A 296 -3.83 -18.85 20.86
C ASN A 296 -3.52 -19.35 19.45
N ALA A 297 -2.24 -19.42 19.11
CA ALA A 297 -1.78 -19.91 17.83
C ALA A 297 -0.65 -20.93 18.03
N PRO A 298 -0.49 -21.90 17.12
CA PRO A 298 0.69 -22.74 17.10
C PRO A 298 1.96 -21.87 17.08
N LYS A 299 3.02 -22.27 17.81
CA LYS A 299 4.26 -21.48 17.88
C LYS A 299 4.80 -21.13 16.49
N VAL A 300 4.77 -22.07 15.56
CA VAL A 300 5.22 -21.88 14.16
C VAL A 300 4.43 -20.82 13.38
N VAL A 301 3.16 -20.55 13.76
CA VAL A 301 2.31 -19.53 13.14
C VAL A 301 2.69 -18.14 13.62
N ALA A 302 2.97 -18.01 14.92
CA ALA A 302 3.20 -16.72 15.55
C ALA A 302 4.69 -16.36 15.69
N GLN A 303 5.61 -17.33 15.52
CA GLN A 303 7.05 -17.14 15.67
C GLN A 303 7.62 -16.06 14.75
N TRP A 304 8.61 -15.35 15.30
CA TRP A 304 9.16 -14.12 14.78
C TRP A 304 10.23 -14.37 13.72
N GLY A 305 10.16 -13.62 12.61
CA GLY A 305 11.25 -13.45 11.66
C GLY A 305 11.00 -14.13 10.32
N ARG A 306 10.61 -13.36 9.29
CA ARG A 306 10.64 -13.69 7.85
C ARG A 306 9.92 -14.97 7.36
N GLU A 307 9.43 -15.83 8.25
CA GLU A 307 8.97 -17.19 7.99
C GLU A 307 7.44 -17.30 7.94
N SER A 308 6.75 -16.57 8.83
CA SER A 308 5.29 -16.47 8.88
C SER A 308 4.78 -15.20 8.17
N VAL A 309 3.89 -15.38 7.21
CA VAL A 309 3.22 -14.29 6.49
C VAL A 309 1.72 -14.39 6.71
N PHE A 310 1.12 -13.34 7.24
CA PHE A 310 -0.33 -13.28 7.45
C PHE A 310 -1.04 -12.79 6.19
N ILE A 311 -2.08 -13.51 5.80
CA ILE A 311 -2.91 -13.20 4.64
C ILE A 311 -4.38 -13.38 5.00
N GLU A 312 -5.24 -12.72 4.24
CA GLU A 312 -6.62 -13.15 4.11
C GLU A 312 -6.69 -14.33 3.15
N TYR A 313 -7.30 -15.43 3.57
CA TYR A 313 -7.57 -16.59 2.72
C TYR A 313 -9.04 -16.99 2.89
N LYS A 314 -9.82 -16.88 1.82
CA LYS A 314 -11.27 -17.17 1.80
C LYS A 314 -12.03 -16.45 2.94
N GLY A 315 -11.70 -15.19 3.21
CA GLY A 315 -12.32 -14.36 4.27
C GLY A 315 -11.86 -14.68 5.69
N LYS A 316 -10.93 -15.62 5.88
CA LYS A 316 -10.36 -16.01 7.18
C LYS A 316 -8.92 -15.55 7.31
N LEU A 317 -8.46 -15.42 8.55
CA LEU A 317 -7.05 -15.23 8.85
C LEU A 317 -6.27 -16.51 8.54
N ALA A 318 -5.22 -16.39 7.74
CA ALA A 318 -4.30 -17.48 7.49
C ALA A 318 -2.84 -17.03 7.66
N SER A 319 -1.98 -18.00 7.97
CA SER A 319 -0.55 -17.84 8.08
C SER A 319 0.15 -18.81 7.15
N ILE A 320 1.01 -18.29 6.28
CA ILE A 320 1.92 -19.08 5.46
C ILE A 320 3.23 -19.22 6.20
N VAL A 321 3.59 -20.46 6.55
CA VAL A 321 4.81 -20.81 7.29
C VAL A 321 5.75 -21.57 6.36
N ARG A 322 7.03 -21.21 6.37
CA ARG A 322 8.07 -21.87 5.58
C ARG A 322 9.24 -22.28 6.44
N ASP A 323 9.94 -23.31 5.99
CA ASP A 323 11.25 -23.65 6.55
C ASP A 323 12.28 -22.60 6.10
N PRO A 324 12.89 -21.83 7.04
CA PRO A 324 13.92 -20.84 6.72
C PRO A 324 15.24 -21.44 6.21
N TYR A 325 15.50 -22.71 6.50
CA TYR A 325 16.76 -23.41 6.21
C TYR A 325 16.60 -24.51 5.16
N GLY A 326 15.36 -24.93 4.88
CA GLY A 326 15.00 -25.91 3.87
C GLY A 326 14.97 -25.33 2.45
N ARG A 327 15.05 -26.21 1.45
CA ARG A 327 14.64 -25.84 0.09
C ARG A 327 13.17 -25.43 0.15
N ALA A 328 12.84 -24.31 -0.47
CA ALA A 328 11.48 -23.77 -0.51
C ALA A 328 10.58 -24.56 -1.49
N ASN A 329 10.57 -25.90 -1.37
CA ASN A 329 9.77 -26.82 -2.17
C ASN A 329 8.33 -26.92 -1.65
N SER A 330 8.05 -26.36 -0.48
CA SER A 330 6.71 -26.36 0.10
C SER A 330 6.54 -25.22 1.10
N PHE A 331 5.29 -24.96 1.47
CA PHE A 331 4.93 -24.12 2.60
C PHE A 331 3.70 -24.71 3.30
N ASP A 332 3.57 -24.43 4.59
CA ASP A 332 2.39 -24.81 5.36
C ASP A 332 1.42 -23.63 5.42
N LEU A 333 0.17 -23.86 5.01
CA LEU A 333 -0.93 -22.94 5.17
C LEU A 333 -1.70 -23.28 6.45
N TRP A 334 -1.66 -22.39 7.42
CA TRP A 334 -2.45 -22.47 8.64
C TRP A 334 -3.65 -21.54 8.55
N ILE A 335 -4.86 -22.02 8.82
CA ILE A 335 -6.09 -21.23 8.72
C ILE A 335 -6.76 -21.20 10.09
N LEU A 336 -7.13 -20.02 10.57
CA LEU A 336 -7.93 -19.87 11.78
C LEU A 336 -9.40 -20.18 11.43
N GLU A 337 -9.86 -21.37 11.81
CA GLU A 337 -11.19 -21.87 11.46
C GLU A 337 -12.27 -21.28 12.34
N ASP A 338 -11.97 -21.13 13.64
CA ASP A 338 -12.86 -20.61 14.67
C ASP A 338 -12.09 -19.65 15.60
N VAL A 339 -12.47 -18.38 15.56
CA VAL A 339 -11.82 -17.30 16.32
C VAL A 339 -12.16 -17.37 17.81
N GLU A 340 -13.31 -17.93 18.21
CA GLU A 340 -13.71 -18.01 19.62
C GLU A 340 -13.06 -19.22 20.30
N LYS A 341 -12.96 -20.33 19.58
CA LYS A 341 -12.33 -21.57 20.08
C LYS A 341 -10.82 -21.61 19.87
N HIS A 342 -10.27 -20.68 19.09
CA HIS A 342 -8.86 -20.66 18.68
C HIS A 342 -8.45 -21.94 17.92
N GLU A 343 -9.33 -22.44 17.06
CA GLU A 343 -9.08 -23.67 16.29
C GLU A 343 -8.37 -23.36 14.98
N TRP A 344 -7.26 -24.06 14.74
CA TRP A 344 -6.43 -23.90 13.54
C TRP A 344 -6.41 -25.18 12.73
N SER A 345 -6.58 -25.08 11.42
CA SER A 345 -6.33 -26.16 10.47
C SER A 345 -4.96 -25.94 9.78
N LYS A 346 -4.34 -27.04 9.33
CA LYS A 346 -3.05 -27.03 8.63
C LYS A 346 -3.18 -27.77 7.31
N GLN A 347 -2.67 -27.16 6.24
CA GLN A 347 -2.50 -27.80 4.94
C GLN A 347 -1.08 -27.58 4.42
N THR A 348 -0.37 -28.65 4.08
CA THR A 348 0.94 -28.56 3.44
C THR A 348 0.78 -28.40 1.93
N CYS A 349 1.38 -27.36 1.37
CA CYS A 349 1.32 -26.97 -0.03
C CYS A 349 2.69 -27.21 -0.68
N VAL A 350 2.76 -28.07 -1.70
CA VAL A 350 4.01 -28.42 -2.38
C VAL A 350 4.09 -27.68 -3.71
N PHE A 351 5.29 -27.21 -4.06
CA PHE A 351 5.55 -26.58 -5.35
C PHE A 351 5.90 -27.63 -6.43
N PRO A 352 5.38 -27.49 -7.65
CA PRO A 352 5.81 -28.32 -8.78
C PRO A 352 7.30 -28.09 -9.09
N SER A 353 8.08 -29.17 -9.21
CA SER A 353 9.54 -29.10 -9.36
C SER A 353 10.02 -28.35 -10.61
N SER A 354 9.25 -28.33 -11.70
CA SER A 354 9.67 -27.77 -13.00
C SER A 354 9.61 -26.23 -13.09
N LEU A 355 8.87 -25.57 -12.18
CA LEU A 355 8.70 -24.10 -12.18
C LEU A 355 9.47 -23.42 -11.06
N TRP A 356 9.99 -24.21 -10.10
CA TRP A 356 10.70 -23.68 -8.94
C TRP A 356 12.12 -23.22 -9.28
N ASP A 357 12.79 -23.84 -10.26
CA ASP A 357 14.13 -23.45 -10.68
C ASP A 357 14.21 -21.99 -11.19
N ASP A 358 13.10 -21.45 -11.74
CA ASP A 358 12.96 -20.04 -12.13
C ASP A 358 12.82 -19.08 -10.92
N ILE A 359 12.38 -19.60 -9.76
CA ILE A 359 12.12 -18.86 -8.52
C ILE A 359 13.35 -18.90 -7.59
N ASP A 360 14.12 -19.99 -7.63
CA ASP A 360 15.20 -20.32 -6.68
C ASP A 360 16.49 -19.46 -6.86
N GLU A 361 16.63 -18.69 -7.95
CA GLU A 361 17.70 -17.67 -8.06
C GLU A 361 17.52 -16.53 -7.03
N TYR A 362 16.33 -16.42 -6.41
CA TYR A 362 15.98 -15.33 -5.48
C TYR A 362 15.75 -15.84 -4.05
N ARG A 363 16.67 -15.49 -3.14
CA ARG A 363 16.54 -15.70 -1.68
C ARG A 363 15.42 -14.89 -1.00
N GLY A 364 14.33 -14.58 -1.71
CA GLY A 364 13.18 -13.88 -1.16
C GLY A 364 11.98 -13.87 -2.08
N ILE A 365 11.00 -14.74 -1.80
CA ILE A 365 9.61 -14.60 -2.26
C ILE A 365 8.73 -14.03 -1.14
N ARG A 366 7.60 -13.45 -1.54
CA ARG A 366 6.52 -12.98 -0.67
C ARG A 366 5.19 -13.60 -1.06
N PHE A 367 4.26 -13.59 -0.11
CA PHE A 367 2.87 -13.99 -0.28
C PHE A 367 1.96 -12.78 0.00
N PRO A 368 1.62 -11.96 -1.00
CA PRO A 368 0.88 -10.72 -0.78
C PRO A 368 -0.58 -10.91 -0.36
N GLY A 369 -1.14 -12.10 -0.57
CA GLY A 369 -2.56 -12.42 -0.35
C GLY A 369 -3.10 -13.35 -1.43
N THR A 370 -4.41 -13.28 -1.68
CA THR A 370 -5.08 -14.08 -2.71
C THR A 370 -5.71 -13.22 -3.81
N ASN A 371 -5.80 -13.76 -5.01
CA ASN A 371 -6.63 -13.14 -6.07
C ASN A 371 -8.13 -13.42 -5.82
N LYS A 372 -9.01 -12.89 -6.68
CA LYS A 372 -10.47 -13.12 -6.59
C LYS A 372 -10.89 -14.58 -6.76
N ALA A 373 -10.06 -15.41 -7.40
CA ALA A 373 -10.30 -16.84 -7.55
C ALA A 373 -9.89 -17.66 -6.31
N GLY A 374 -9.30 -17.01 -5.29
CA GLY A 374 -8.81 -17.67 -4.08
C GLY A 374 -7.44 -18.34 -4.26
N GLU A 375 -6.73 -18.10 -5.37
CA GLU A 375 -5.36 -18.57 -5.56
C GLU A 375 -4.40 -17.67 -4.76
N ILE A 376 -3.41 -18.29 -4.11
CA ILE A 376 -2.37 -17.58 -3.38
C ILE A 376 -1.43 -16.90 -4.38
N ILE A 377 -1.18 -15.61 -4.19
CA ILE A 377 -0.23 -14.84 -5.00
C ILE A 377 1.16 -15.04 -4.42
N ILE A 378 2.13 -15.33 -5.28
CA ILE A 378 3.55 -15.44 -4.95
C ILE A 378 4.31 -14.49 -5.85
N ALA A 379 5.20 -13.69 -5.26
CA ALA A 379 5.98 -12.72 -6.01
C ALA A 379 7.43 -12.60 -5.49
N PRO A 380 8.39 -12.27 -6.36
CA PRO A 380 9.74 -11.91 -5.94
C PRO A 380 9.71 -10.74 -4.96
N LYS A 381 10.57 -10.79 -3.93
CA LYS A 381 10.74 -9.71 -2.96
C LYS A 381 11.38 -8.47 -3.59
N ASN A 382 12.27 -8.69 -4.56
CA ASN A 382 13.06 -7.68 -5.24
C ASN A 382 12.88 -7.79 -6.77
N LEU A 383 12.97 -6.65 -7.44
CA LEU A 383 13.13 -6.58 -8.89
C LEU A 383 14.59 -6.91 -9.21
N SER A 384 14.82 -7.85 -10.14
CA SER A 384 16.16 -8.26 -10.57
C SER A 384 17.04 -7.06 -10.91
N CYS A 385 18.34 -7.13 -10.65
CA CYS A 385 19.31 -6.13 -11.16
C CYS A 385 19.64 -6.34 -12.64
N LYS A 386 19.37 -7.53 -13.18
CA LYS A 386 19.50 -7.86 -14.60
C LYS A 386 18.21 -7.48 -15.33
N VAL A 387 18.35 -7.14 -16.62
CA VAL A 387 17.21 -6.95 -17.51
C VAL A 387 16.61 -8.30 -17.84
N GLN A 388 15.39 -8.53 -17.37
CA GLN A 388 14.66 -9.77 -17.57
C GLN A 388 13.17 -9.53 -17.30
N PRO A 389 12.29 -10.37 -17.87
CA PRO A 389 10.87 -10.28 -17.58
C PRO A 389 10.55 -10.45 -16.10
N PHE A 390 9.59 -9.66 -15.61
CA PHE A 390 9.08 -9.80 -14.26
C PHE A 390 7.85 -10.70 -14.22
N TYR A 391 7.85 -11.69 -13.33
CA TYR A 391 6.75 -12.65 -13.15
C TYR A 391 6.20 -12.61 -11.73
N ILE A 392 4.89 -12.82 -11.63
CA ILE A 392 4.21 -13.26 -10.41
C ILE A 392 3.63 -14.65 -10.66
N PHE A 393 3.25 -15.34 -9.59
CA PHE A 393 2.70 -16.68 -9.68
C PHE A 393 1.40 -16.77 -8.89
N TYR A 394 0.47 -17.57 -9.40
CA TYR A 394 -0.76 -17.94 -8.71
C TYR A 394 -0.68 -19.42 -8.36
N TYR A 395 -0.85 -19.72 -7.09
CA TYR A 395 -0.86 -21.07 -6.55
C TYR A 395 -2.28 -21.44 -6.12
N ASN A 396 -2.82 -22.47 -6.75
CA ASN A 396 -4.12 -23.03 -6.40
C ASN A 396 -3.91 -24.11 -5.33
N VAL A 397 -4.42 -23.87 -4.13
CA VAL A 397 -4.21 -24.75 -2.97
C VAL A 397 -4.91 -26.11 -3.12
N GLU A 398 -6.04 -26.16 -3.83
CA GLU A 398 -6.84 -27.38 -4.00
C GLU A 398 -6.23 -28.33 -5.03
N THR A 399 -5.76 -27.78 -6.15
CA THR A 399 -5.13 -28.55 -7.24
C THR A 399 -3.61 -28.68 -7.08
N GLN A 400 -3.01 -27.91 -6.15
CA GLN A 400 -1.57 -27.73 -5.98
C GLN A 400 -0.83 -27.28 -7.25
N ASN A 401 -1.56 -26.69 -8.19
CA ASN A 401 -0.97 -26.17 -9.42
C ASN A 401 -0.43 -24.76 -9.22
N LEU A 402 0.67 -24.50 -9.91
CA LEU A 402 1.32 -23.20 -9.97
C LEU A 402 1.29 -22.70 -11.42
N ARG A 403 0.78 -21.49 -11.64
CA ARG A 403 0.84 -20.82 -12.94
C ARG A 403 1.57 -19.50 -12.82
N ARG A 404 2.40 -19.18 -13.82
CA ARG A 404 3.16 -17.93 -13.89
C ARG A 404 2.45 -16.91 -14.76
N VAL A 405 2.55 -15.63 -14.39
CA VAL A 405 1.99 -14.50 -15.14
C VAL A 405 3.04 -13.42 -15.26
N ARG A 406 3.31 -13.01 -16.50
CA ARG A 406 4.27 -11.95 -16.84
C ARG A 406 3.63 -10.57 -16.65
N LEU A 407 4.32 -9.68 -15.95
CA LEU A 407 3.96 -8.27 -15.92
C LEU A 407 4.75 -7.54 -17.01
N LEU A 408 4.08 -7.22 -18.12
CA LEU A 408 4.73 -6.67 -19.32
C LEU A 408 5.35 -5.30 -19.06
N GLY A 409 6.49 -5.01 -19.68
CA GLY A 409 7.18 -3.72 -19.56
C GLY A 409 7.88 -3.51 -18.22
N ILE A 410 7.72 -4.40 -17.25
CA ILE A 410 8.41 -4.36 -15.96
C ILE A 410 9.69 -5.19 -16.07
N GLY A 411 10.85 -4.55 -15.90
CA GLY A 411 12.16 -5.21 -15.93
C GLY A 411 12.65 -5.64 -17.32
N ASP A 412 11.78 -5.57 -18.34
CA ASP A 412 12.03 -6.03 -19.71
C ASP A 412 13.11 -5.24 -20.47
N SER A 413 13.44 -4.00 -20.05
CA SER A 413 14.42 -3.15 -20.75
C SER A 413 15.27 -2.30 -19.82
N GLU A 414 16.46 -1.91 -20.29
CA GLU A 414 17.30 -0.89 -19.64
C GLU A 414 16.60 0.48 -19.60
N GLU A 415 15.74 0.78 -20.58
CA GLU A 415 14.98 2.03 -20.62
C GLU A 415 14.04 2.15 -19.43
N PHE A 416 13.24 1.11 -19.14
CA PHE A 416 12.40 1.06 -17.95
C PHE A 416 13.21 1.35 -16.68
N ARG A 417 14.37 0.70 -16.54
CA ARG A 417 15.23 0.91 -15.37
C ARG A 417 15.70 2.35 -15.25
N ARG A 418 16.14 2.96 -16.35
CA ARG A 418 16.61 4.36 -16.38
C ARG A 418 15.48 5.34 -16.08
N SER A 419 14.30 5.15 -16.67
CA SER A 419 13.14 6.04 -16.48
C SER A 419 12.67 6.12 -15.04
N TYR A 420 12.80 5.04 -14.27
CA TYR A 420 12.37 4.96 -12.88
C TYR A 420 13.53 4.94 -11.87
N GLY A 421 14.77 5.06 -12.33
CA GLY A 421 15.95 5.10 -11.46
C GLY A 421 16.31 3.78 -10.77
N PHE A 422 15.93 2.63 -11.33
CA PHE A 422 16.29 1.32 -10.78
C PHE A 422 17.77 0.99 -11.06
N GLY A 423 18.61 1.12 -10.03
CA GLY A 423 20.05 0.87 -10.11
C GLY A 423 20.41 -0.58 -10.46
N LYS A 424 21.71 -0.82 -10.70
CA LYS A 424 22.27 -2.15 -10.99
C LYS A 424 22.74 -2.91 -9.75
N ILE A 425 22.56 -2.33 -8.56
CA ILE A 425 22.90 -2.97 -7.29
C ILE A 425 21.84 -4.04 -7.00
N ALA A 426 22.29 -5.26 -6.70
CA ALA A 426 21.40 -6.34 -6.29
C ALA A 426 20.67 -5.97 -4.98
N ASP A 427 19.41 -6.38 -4.85
CA ASP A 427 18.55 -6.15 -3.68
C ASP A 427 18.15 -4.69 -3.37
N ASP A 428 18.43 -3.74 -4.27
CA ASP A 428 18.12 -2.32 -4.06
C ASP A 428 16.67 -1.96 -4.46
N SER A 429 16.08 -2.73 -5.36
CA SER A 429 14.73 -2.49 -5.90
C SER A 429 13.70 -3.42 -5.27
N LEU A 430 12.99 -2.93 -4.25
CA LEU A 430 11.99 -3.71 -3.51
C LEU A 430 10.61 -3.70 -4.19
N VAL A 431 9.93 -4.85 -4.16
CA VAL A 431 8.60 -5.07 -4.77
C VAL A 431 7.52 -5.28 -3.72
N MET A 432 6.53 -4.39 -3.65
CA MET A 432 5.38 -4.52 -2.77
C MET A 432 4.12 -4.78 -3.59
N ILE A 433 3.15 -5.52 -3.05
CA ILE A 433 1.91 -5.82 -3.77
C ILE A 433 0.72 -5.65 -2.84
N ALA A 434 -0.24 -4.80 -3.23
CA ALA A 434 -1.60 -4.86 -2.73
C ALA A 434 -2.38 -5.80 -3.66
N HIS A 435 -2.65 -7.01 -3.17
CA HIS A 435 -3.22 -8.11 -3.96
C HIS A 435 -4.62 -7.82 -4.50
N GLN A 436 -5.33 -6.87 -3.90
CA GLN A 436 -6.61 -6.35 -4.36
C GLN A 436 -6.64 -4.83 -4.19
N HIS A 437 -7.17 -4.13 -5.18
CA HIS A 437 -7.41 -2.70 -5.15
C HIS A 437 -8.67 -2.35 -5.93
N VAL A 438 -9.47 -1.46 -5.35
CA VAL A 438 -10.69 -0.92 -5.96
C VAL A 438 -10.49 0.58 -6.07
N GLU A 439 -10.76 1.17 -7.23
CA GLU A 439 -10.61 2.62 -7.36
C GLU A 439 -11.68 3.34 -6.55
N SER A 440 -11.27 4.42 -5.88
CA SER A 440 -12.18 5.28 -5.13
C SER A 440 -11.91 6.72 -5.48
N VAL A 441 -12.98 7.48 -5.74
CA VAL A 441 -12.93 8.95 -5.87
C VAL A 441 -13.13 9.65 -4.51
N GLY A 442 -13.17 8.87 -3.43
CA GLY A 442 -13.24 9.37 -2.05
C GLY A 442 -11.98 10.16 -1.67
N PHE A 443 -12.19 11.23 -0.90
CA PHE A 443 -11.11 12.14 -0.53
C PHE A 443 -10.48 11.75 0.80
N LEU A 444 -9.14 11.73 0.83
CA LEU A 444 -8.40 11.74 2.09
C LEU A 444 -8.67 13.07 2.78
N LYS A 445 -9.22 13.00 3.99
CA LYS A 445 -9.43 14.14 4.87
C LYS A 445 -8.24 14.25 5.81
N ASP A 446 -7.74 15.46 6.04
CA ASP A 446 -6.59 15.68 6.90
C ASP A 446 -6.89 15.22 8.35
N PRO A 447 -6.03 14.38 8.96
CA PRO A 447 -6.06 14.15 10.38
C PRO A 447 -5.60 15.44 11.05
N ILE A 448 -6.37 15.95 12.00
CA ILE A 448 -5.89 17.01 12.88
C ILE A 448 -4.78 16.39 13.74
N ILE A 449 -3.51 16.61 13.35
CA ILE A 449 -2.35 16.17 14.11
C ILE A 449 -2.08 17.24 15.17
N LEU A 450 -2.74 17.14 16.32
CA LEU A 450 -2.28 17.84 17.52
C LEU A 450 -1.07 17.07 18.05
N THR A 451 0.11 17.68 17.91
CA THR A 451 1.40 17.20 18.40
C THR A 451 1.44 17.07 19.91
#